data_AF-A0A086PTJ2-F1
#
_entry.id   AF-A0A086PTJ2-F1
#
_cell.length_a   1.000
_cell.length_b   1.000
_cell.length_c   1.000
_cell.angle_alpha   90.00
_cell.angle_beta   90.00
_cell.angle_gamma   90.00
#
_symmetry.space_group_name_H-M   'P 1'
#
loop_
_entity.id
_entity.type
_entity.pdbx_description
1 polymer ?
#
loop_
_entity_poly.entity_id
_entity_poly.type
_entity_poly.pdbx_seq_one_letter_code
_entity_poly.pdbx_strand_id
1 'polypeptide(L)'
;EGMVSRLEKHQFALGRLRDLGASEIASLVASKADGQDVALAIRMVPDLELDVNVQPITAAILRVSIALRFTEEFLWSAWWHGNGELFHLWVADVDTQRLLHTEEVTMQKENIREAREVSFALPLHEPTSTQFQVLVISDRWVGVSFQHLFSVRHCLLPDKRQAHTELLDLHPLPRTALNNPEFEALYNFLYFNPIQTQTFHVCYHTNYNVLLGAPTG
;
A
#
# COMPACT_ATOMS: atom_id res chain seq x y z
N GLU A 1 36.28 29.60 7.20
CA GLU A 1 35.38 28.57 6.64
C GLU A 1 34.33 28.22 7.68
N GLY A 2 33.07 28.17 7.28
CA GLY A 2 31.97 27.81 8.18
C GLY A 2 31.95 26.31 8.48
N MET A 3 31.31 25.95 9.60
CA MET A 3 31.13 24.57 10.08
C MET A 3 30.56 23.63 9.01
N VAL A 4 29.51 24.04 8.29
CA VAL A 4 28.85 23.25 7.23
C VAL A 4 29.83 22.92 6.10
N SER A 5 30.61 23.90 5.65
CA SER A 5 31.61 23.70 4.58
C SER A 5 32.70 22.70 4.97
N ARG A 6 33.06 22.61 6.26
CA ARG A 6 34.00 21.59 6.75
C ARG A 6 33.40 20.18 6.67
N LEU A 7 32.13 20.03 7.06
CA LEU A 7 31.41 18.76 6.94
C LEU A 7 31.25 18.32 5.48
N GLU A 8 30.88 19.24 4.59
CA GLU A 8 30.65 18.95 3.16
C GLU A 8 31.92 18.44 2.45
N LYS A 9 33.11 18.87 2.87
CA LYS A 9 34.40 18.38 2.32
C LYS A 9 34.56 16.87 2.47
N HIS A 10 33.92 16.25 3.45
CA HIS A 10 33.97 14.81 3.67
C HIS A 10 33.00 14.02 2.79
N GLN A 11 32.00 14.68 2.17
CA GLN A 11 31.00 14.08 1.29
C GLN A 11 30.31 12.84 1.89
N PHE A 12 30.09 12.84 3.21
CA PHE A 12 29.37 11.75 3.87
C PHE A 12 27.88 11.80 3.55
N ALA A 13 27.30 10.64 3.23
CA ALA A 13 25.85 10.48 3.20
C ALA A 13 25.25 10.73 4.59
N LEU A 14 24.01 11.20 4.64
CA LEU A 14 23.34 11.52 5.90
C LEU A 14 23.28 10.32 6.86
N GLY A 15 23.02 9.10 6.36
CA GLY A 15 23.05 7.89 7.18
C GLY A 15 24.40 7.69 7.88
N ARG A 16 25.50 7.92 7.16
CA ARG A 16 26.85 7.83 7.76
C ARG A 16 27.08 8.90 8.82
N LEU A 17 26.52 10.10 8.65
CA LEU A 17 26.61 11.15 9.66
C LEU A 17 25.81 10.82 10.93
N ARG A 18 24.70 10.08 10.83
CA ARG A 18 23.92 9.60 11.98
C ARG A 18 24.70 8.58 12.83
N ASP A 19 25.50 7.73 12.19
CA ASP A 19 26.33 6.73 12.89
C ASP A 19 27.46 7.35 13.73
N LEU A 20 27.82 8.61 13.47
CA LEU A 20 28.96 9.25 14.14
C LEU A 20 28.57 9.80 15.51
N GLY A 21 29.44 9.57 16.48
CA GLY A 21 29.31 10.18 17.80
C GLY A 21 29.62 11.68 17.79
N ALA A 22 29.12 12.41 18.78
CA ALA A 22 29.38 13.85 18.91
C ALA A 22 30.88 14.21 18.96
N SER A 23 31.74 13.34 19.50
CA SER A 23 33.20 13.54 19.52
C SER A 23 33.84 13.40 18.13
N GLU A 24 33.33 12.49 17.30
CA GLU A 24 33.80 12.30 15.93
C GLU A 24 33.37 13.48 15.07
N ILE A 25 32.11 13.89 15.18
CA ILE A 25 31.58 15.09 14.51
C ILE A 25 32.36 16.34 14.94
N ALA A 26 32.65 16.51 16.24
CA ALA A 26 33.47 17.60 16.74
C ALA A 26 34.87 17.63 16.13
N SER A 27 35.45 16.46 15.87
CA SER A 27 36.75 16.34 15.22
C SER A 27 36.69 16.76 13.74
N LEU A 28 35.60 16.41 13.03
CA LEU A 28 35.38 16.81 11.63
C LEU A 28 35.18 18.33 11.48
N VAL A 29 34.43 18.95 12.39
CA VAL A 29 34.20 20.41 12.35
C VAL A 29 35.30 21.22 13.05
N ALA A 30 36.29 20.55 13.66
CA ALA A 30 37.37 21.13 14.46
C ALA A 30 36.90 22.05 15.60
N SER A 31 35.78 21.69 16.24
CA SER A 31 35.16 22.46 17.32
C SER A 31 34.24 21.57 18.18
N LYS A 32 34.46 21.57 19.50
CA LYS A 32 33.70 20.72 20.42
C LYS A 32 32.26 21.19 20.62
N ALA A 33 32.05 22.51 20.72
CA ALA A 33 30.71 23.08 20.89
C ALA A 33 29.87 22.83 19.63
N ASP A 34 30.41 23.21 18.47
CA ASP A 34 29.76 23.01 17.18
C ASP A 34 29.47 21.53 16.88
N GLY A 35 30.36 20.63 17.29
CA GLY A 35 30.15 19.18 17.10
C GLY A 35 28.94 18.63 17.86
N GLN A 36 28.65 19.16 19.05
CA GLN A 36 27.45 18.79 19.81
C GLN A 36 26.18 19.32 19.14
N ASP A 37 26.19 20.56 18.68
CA ASP A 37 25.06 21.18 18.00
C ASP A 37 24.74 20.46 16.68
N VAL A 38 25.78 20.09 15.92
CA VAL A 38 25.60 19.31 14.68
C VAL A 38 25.08 17.90 14.96
N ALA A 39 25.59 17.21 15.97
CA ALA A 39 25.10 15.89 16.35
C ALA A 39 23.59 15.93 16.70
N LEU A 40 23.14 16.97 17.41
CA LEU A 40 21.73 17.20 17.68
C LEU A 40 20.95 17.54 16.40
N ALA A 41 21.49 18.40 15.55
CA ALA A 41 20.86 18.79 14.29
C ALA A 41 20.64 17.60 13.34
N ILE A 42 21.62 16.70 13.23
CA ILE A 42 21.52 15.48 12.42
C ILE A 42 20.34 14.63 12.90
N ARG A 43 20.18 14.44 14.22
CA ARG A 43 19.05 13.68 14.80
C ARG A 43 17.70 14.35 14.61
N MET A 44 17.66 15.64 14.30
CA MET A 44 16.44 16.37 13.94
C MET A 44 16.13 16.31 12.44
N VAL A 45 16.98 15.77 11.59
CA VAL A 45 16.60 15.52 10.18
C VAL A 45 15.68 14.30 10.16
N PRO A 46 14.52 14.32 9.47
CA PRO A 46 13.60 13.19 9.42
C PRO A 46 14.27 11.89 8.96
N ASP A 47 13.90 10.80 9.62
CA ASP A 47 14.47 9.48 9.41
C ASP A 47 13.38 8.42 9.60
N LEU A 48 13.03 7.72 8.53
CA LEU A 48 11.92 6.77 8.50
C LEU A 48 12.42 5.35 8.31
N GLU A 49 11.80 4.43 9.04
CA GLU A 49 11.86 3.00 8.77
C GLU A 49 10.60 2.60 8.01
N LEU A 50 10.81 1.80 6.95
CA LEU A 50 9.78 1.31 6.06
C LEU A 50 9.68 -0.20 6.22
N ASP A 51 8.49 -0.70 6.52
CA ASP A 51 8.16 -2.11 6.45
C ASP A 51 7.12 -2.35 5.35
N VAL A 52 7.43 -3.23 4.41
CA VAL A 52 6.62 -3.48 3.22
C VAL A 52 6.11 -4.90 3.24
N ASN A 53 4.79 -5.04 3.34
CA ASN A 53 4.11 -6.32 3.32
C ASN A 53 3.28 -6.45 2.03
N VAL A 54 3.45 -7.58 1.33
CA VAL A 54 2.82 -7.83 0.04
C VAL A 54 1.98 -9.09 0.10
N GLN A 55 0.72 -8.97 -0.29
CA GLN A 55 -0.25 -10.06 -0.23
C GLN A 55 -1.01 -10.18 -1.55
N PRO A 56 -1.00 -11.33 -2.22
CA PRO A 56 -1.74 -11.49 -3.45
C PRO A 56 -3.25 -11.58 -3.18
N ILE A 57 -4.04 -10.71 -3.84
CA ILE A 57 -5.51 -10.74 -3.79
C ILE A 57 -6.04 -11.65 -4.89
N THR A 58 -5.52 -11.48 -6.11
CA THR A 58 -5.85 -12.33 -7.28
C THR A 58 -4.56 -12.66 -8.04
N ALA A 59 -4.69 -13.44 -9.11
CA ALA A 59 -3.58 -13.70 -10.03
C ALA A 59 -2.96 -12.44 -10.67
N ALA A 60 -3.66 -11.29 -10.62
CA ALA A 60 -3.24 -10.05 -11.28
C ALA A 60 -3.25 -8.82 -10.35
N ILE A 61 -3.61 -8.97 -9.07
CA ILE A 61 -3.71 -7.86 -8.12
C ILE A 61 -3.02 -8.24 -6.82
N LEU A 62 -2.09 -7.40 -6.38
CA LEU A 62 -1.46 -7.47 -5.06
C LEU A 62 -2.04 -6.38 -4.16
N ARG A 63 -2.20 -6.68 -2.88
CA ARG A 63 -2.26 -5.68 -1.83
C ARG A 63 -0.84 -5.39 -1.36
N VAL A 64 -0.45 -4.14 -1.39
CA VAL A 64 0.81 -3.66 -0.83
C VAL A 64 0.48 -2.79 0.37
N SER A 65 0.94 -3.20 1.55
CA SER A 65 0.86 -2.45 2.79
C SER A 65 2.25 -1.94 3.14
N ILE A 66 2.38 -0.63 3.36
CA ILE A 66 3.63 0.02 3.74
C ILE A 66 3.40 0.67 5.10
N ALA A 67 4.14 0.21 6.11
CA ALA A 67 4.16 0.82 7.44
C ALA A 67 5.36 1.77 7.55
N LEU A 68 5.08 3.03 7.86
CA LEU A 68 6.06 4.10 8.02
C LEU A 68 6.16 4.47 9.49
N ARG A 69 7.37 4.50 10.05
CA ARG A 69 7.61 5.02 11.40
C ARG A 69 8.92 5.78 11.47
N PHE A 70 8.99 6.80 12.32
CA PHE A 70 10.28 7.43 12.59
C PHE A 70 11.21 6.47 13.33
N THR A 71 12.51 6.55 13.05
CA THR A 71 13.52 5.81 13.82
C THR A 71 13.48 6.23 15.28
N GLU A 72 13.91 5.33 16.17
CA GLU A 72 13.93 5.62 17.61
C GLU A 72 14.81 6.84 17.94
N GLU A 73 15.89 7.02 17.18
CA GLU A 73 16.88 8.08 17.40
C GLU A 73 16.43 9.46 16.92
N PHE A 74 15.44 9.53 16.04
CA PHE A 74 14.91 10.79 15.51
C PHE A 74 14.31 11.66 16.62
N LEU A 75 14.62 12.95 16.58
CA LEU A 75 14.20 13.95 17.53
C LEU A 75 13.26 14.96 16.87
N TRP A 76 11.99 14.91 17.22
CA TRP A 76 11.02 15.91 16.76
C TRP A 76 11.23 17.25 17.45
N SER A 77 11.35 18.28 16.65
CA SER A 77 11.36 19.67 17.10
C SER A 77 10.17 20.39 16.48
N ALA A 78 9.25 20.91 17.31
CA ALA A 78 8.09 21.66 16.82
C ALA A 78 8.49 22.92 16.04
N TRP A 79 9.68 23.46 16.29
CA TRP A 79 10.21 24.62 15.56
C TRP A 79 10.52 24.26 14.10
N TRP A 80 11.14 23.11 13.85
CA TRP A 80 11.53 22.66 12.51
C TRP A 80 10.40 21.89 11.82
N HIS A 81 9.74 21.02 12.56
CA HIS A 81 8.78 20.04 12.05
C HIS A 81 7.33 20.51 12.14
N GLY A 82 7.02 21.51 12.96
CA GLY A 82 5.65 21.92 13.22
C GLY A 82 4.82 20.78 13.84
N ASN A 83 3.60 20.60 13.33
CA ASN A 83 2.65 19.59 13.78
C ASN A 83 2.65 18.31 12.91
N GLY A 84 3.29 18.35 11.74
CA GLY A 84 3.32 17.23 10.81
C GLY A 84 4.42 17.34 9.76
N GLU A 85 4.93 16.20 9.33
CA GLU A 85 5.85 16.06 8.20
C GLU A 85 5.14 15.35 7.05
N LEU A 86 5.09 15.98 5.88
CA LEU A 86 4.52 15.40 4.67
C LEU A 86 5.59 14.65 3.87
N PHE A 87 5.23 13.45 3.42
CA PHE A 87 6.05 12.64 2.53
C PHE A 87 5.25 12.22 1.29
N HIS A 88 5.93 12.18 0.16
CA HIS A 88 5.46 11.61 -1.10
C HIS A 88 5.90 10.15 -1.17
N LEU A 89 4.96 9.22 -1.19
CA LEU A 89 5.19 7.79 -1.35
C LEU A 89 4.93 7.40 -2.80
N TRP A 90 5.96 6.92 -3.48
CA TRP A 90 5.92 6.46 -4.86
C TRP A 90 6.24 4.97 -4.92
N VAL A 91 5.51 4.23 -5.75
CA VAL A 91 5.84 2.85 -6.09
C VAL A 91 6.06 2.76 -7.59
N ALA A 92 7.23 2.27 -7.97
CA ALA A 92 7.62 2.08 -9.35
C ALA A 92 8.03 0.64 -9.63
N ASP A 93 7.85 0.25 -10.88
CA ASP A 93 8.45 -0.95 -11.46
C ASP A 93 9.95 -0.70 -11.69
N VAL A 94 10.80 -1.61 -11.20
CA VAL A 94 12.26 -1.48 -11.34
C VAL A 94 12.71 -1.68 -12.79
N ASP A 95 12.08 -2.59 -13.52
CA ASP A 95 12.49 -2.94 -14.88
C ASP A 95 11.99 -1.90 -15.89
N THR A 96 10.72 -1.49 -15.76
CA THR A 96 10.10 -0.55 -16.71
C THR A 96 10.24 0.91 -16.32
N GLN A 97 10.70 1.19 -15.08
CA GLN A 97 10.77 2.54 -14.49
C GLN A 97 9.41 3.28 -14.50
N ARG A 98 8.32 2.52 -14.61
CA ARG A 98 6.97 3.07 -14.63
C ARG A 98 6.48 3.30 -13.21
N LEU A 99 5.98 4.50 -12.95
CA LEU A 99 5.27 4.83 -11.71
C LEU A 99 3.91 4.13 -11.71
N LEU A 100 3.68 3.31 -10.68
CA LEU A 100 2.49 2.47 -10.53
C LEU A 100 1.51 3.02 -9.48
N HIS A 101 2.04 3.63 -8.42
CA HIS A 101 1.24 4.24 -7.35
C HIS A 101 1.93 5.49 -6.81
N THR A 102 1.14 6.48 -6.40
CA THR A 102 1.59 7.67 -5.68
C THR A 102 0.61 8.04 -4.61
N GLU A 103 1.10 8.41 -3.44
CA GLU A 103 0.27 8.83 -2.32
C GLU A 103 1.01 9.81 -1.42
N GLU A 104 0.28 10.73 -0.82
CA GLU A 104 0.79 11.68 0.15
C GLU A 104 0.51 11.17 1.57
N VAL A 105 1.54 11.14 2.43
CA VAL A 105 1.44 10.65 3.80
C VAL A 105 1.96 11.70 4.77
N THR A 106 1.09 12.15 5.66
CA THR A 106 1.48 13.06 6.75
C THR A 106 1.75 12.29 8.04
N MET A 107 2.99 12.39 8.52
CA MET A 107 3.40 11.89 9.82
C MET A 107 3.17 12.97 10.88
N GLN A 108 2.33 12.70 11.87
CA GLN A 108 1.93 13.68 12.89
C GLN A 108 2.79 13.59 14.14
N LYS A 109 2.97 14.72 14.83
CA LYS A 109 3.74 14.82 16.07
C LYS A 109 3.19 13.91 17.17
N GLU A 110 1.87 13.84 17.30
CA GLU A 110 1.17 13.10 18.34
C GLU A 110 1.46 11.60 18.25
N ASN A 111 1.71 11.10 17.04
CA ASN A 111 1.85 9.68 16.72
C ASN A 111 3.28 9.35 16.25
N ILE A 112 4.29 10.11 16.71
CA ILE A 112 5.67 9.98 16.23
C ILE A 112 6.26 8.56 16.38
N ARG A 113 5.81 7.81 17.40
CA ARG A 113 6.29 6.44 17.66
C ARG A 113 5.37 5.36 17.11
N GLU A 114 4.22 5.74 16.55
CA GLU A 114 3.28 4.81 15.96
C GLU A 114 3.59 4.63 14.48
N ALA A 115 3.42 3.41 13.99
CA ALA A 115 3.54 3.14 12.57
C ALA A 115 2.28 3.62 11.85
N ARG A 116 2.46 4.41 10.80
CA ARG A 116 1.40 4.80 9.88
C ARG A 116 1.37 3.79 8.74
N GLU A 117 0.30 3.01 8.65
CA GLU A 117 0.10 2.07 7.54
C GLU A 117 -0.63 2.74 6.38
N VAL A 118 -0.16 2.46 5.17
CA VAL A 118 -0.77 2.81 3.89
C VAL A 118 -0.93 1.54 3.08
N SER A 119 -2.14 1.25 2.60
CA SER A 119 -2.44 0.03 1.86
C SER A 119 -3.16 0.34 0.55
N PHE A 120 -2.66 -0.19 -0.56
CA PHE A 120 -3.24 -0.02 -1.90
C PHE A 120 -3.15 -1.30 -2.73
N ALA A 121 -3.94 -1.33 -3.80
CA ALA A 121 -3.95 -2.42 -4.77
C ALA A 121 -2.99 -2.12 -5.93
N LEU A 122 -2.05 -3.02 -6.18
CA LEU A 122 -1.06 -2.92 -7.25
C LEU A 122 -1.37 -3.96 -8.34
N PRO A 123 -1.70 -3.53 -9.58
CA PRO A 123 -1.96 -4.44 -10.68
C PRO A 123 -0.66 -5.03 -11.25
N LEU A 124 -0.63 -6.35 -11.42
CA LEU A 124 0.43 -7.07 -12.10
C LEU A 124 0.09 -7.19 -13.59
N HIS A 125 0.92 -6.62 -14.46
CA HIS A 125 0.82 -6.78 -15.91
C HIS A 125 1.70 -7.94 -16.38
N GLU A 126 1.31 -8.63 -17.45
CA GLU A 126 2.14 -9.68 -18.06
C GLU A 126 3.03 -9.10 -19.19
N PRO A 127 4.33 -9.46 -19.27
CA PRO A 127 5.07 -10.34 -18.37
C PRO A 127 5.32 -9.71 -17.00
N THR A 128 5.19 -10.51 -15.94
CA THR A 128 5.15 -10.03 -14.55
C THR A 128 6.46 -9.37 -14.15
N SER A 129 6.45 -8.04 -13.97
CA SER A 129 7.51 -7.34 -13.26
C SER A 129 7.66 -7.97 -11.88
N THR A 130 8.88 -8.41 -11.58
CA THR A 130 9.11 -9.21 -10.37
C THR A 130 9.71 -8.42 -9.22
N GLN A 131 10.12 -7.18 -9.49
CA GLN A 131 10.76 -6.28 -8.54
C GLN A 131 10.13 -4.90 -8.63
N PHE A 132 9.87 -4.34 -7.47
CA PHE A 132 9.27 -3.03 -7.32
C PHE A 132 10.09 -2.22 -6.33
N GLN A 133 10.04 -0.90 -6.49
CA GLN A 133 10.71 0.06 -5.63
C GLN A 133 9.66 0.94 -4.98
N VAL A 134 9.70 1.01 -3.65
CA VAL A 134 9.07 2.08 -2.88
C VAL A 134 10.09 3.19 -2.70
N LEU A 135 9.69 4.41 -2.98
CA LEU A 135 10.45 5.62 -2.71
C LEU A 135 9.57 6.57 -1.88
N VAL A 136 10.05 6.96 -0.70
CA VAL A 136 9.39 7.92 0.20
C VAL A 136 10.25 9.17 0.26
N ILE A 137 9.73 10.29 -0.19
CA ILE A 137 10.48 11.55 -0.35
C ILE A 137 9.86 12.59 0.58
N SER A 138 10.68 13.32 1.33
CA SER A 138 10.16 14.46 2.11
C SER A 138 9.70 15.57 1.18
N ASP A 139 8.54 16.16 1.47
CA ASP A 139 8.03 17.31 0.72
C ASP A 139 8.91 18.56 0.89
N ARG A 140 9.59 18.71 2.04
CA ARG A 140 10.34 19.92 2.38
C ARG A 140 11.82 19.73 2.71
N TRP A 141 12.23 18.56 3.22
CA TRP A 141 13.61 18.35 3.63
C TRP A 141 14.44 17.88 2.43
N VAL A 142 15.29 18.77 1.93
CA VAL A 142 16.15 18.50 0.78
C VAL A 142 17.07 17.31 1.06
N GLY A 143 17.11 16.36 0.12
CA GLY A 143 17.95 15.16 0.22
C GLY A 143 17.42 14.08 1.16
N VAL A 144 16.26 14.27 1.79
CA VAL A 144 15.61 13.25 2.62
C VAL A 144 14.70 12.40 1.75
N SER A 145 15.17 11.18 1.48
CA SER A 145 14.40 10.15 0.80
C SER A 145 14.79 8.76 1.29
N PHE A 146 13.84 7.84 1.25
CA PHE A 146 14.01 6.47 1.70
C PHE A 146 13.57 5.52 0.60
N GLN A 147 14.37 4.50 0.34
CA GLN A 147 14.11 3.55 -0.72
C GLN A 147 14.01 2.14 -0.14
N HIS A 148 13.01 1.38 -0.59
CA HIS A 148 12.88 -0.03 -0.27
C HIS A 148 12.57 -0.83 -1.53
N LEU A 149 13.32 -1.91 -1.78
CA LEU A 149 13.08 -2.82 -2.89
C LEU A 149 12.36 -4.06 -2.39
N PHE A 150 11.27 -4.44 -3.06
CA PHE A 150 10.56 -5.68 -2.75
C PHE A 150 10.33 -6.51 -4.00
N SER A 151 10.18 -7.82 -3.82
CA SER A 151 9.99 -8.77 -4.92
C SER A 151 8.79 -9.67 -4.69
N VAL A 152 8.13 -10.02 -5.79
CA VAL A 152 6.95 -10.88 -5.80
C VAL A 152 7.24 -12.28 -6.37
N ARG A 153 8.52 -12.60 -6.63
CA ARG A 153 8.94 -13.91 -7.18
C ARG A 153 8.51 -15.10 -6.32
N HIS A 154 8.44 -14.89 -5.01
CA HIS A 154 8.08 -15.93 -4.04
C HIS A 154 6.63 -15.80 -3.56
N CYS A 155 5.86 -14.86 -4.10
CA CYS A 155 4.44 -14.77 -3.80
C CYS A 155 3.69 -15.87 -4.55
N LEU A 156 3.03 -16.75 -3.80
CA LEU A 156 2.12 -17.73 -4.37
C LEU A 156 0.85 -17.00 -4.86
N LEU A 157 0.79 -16.72 -6.17
CA LEU A 157 -0.38 -16.09 -6.77
C LEU A 157 -1.55 -17.09 -6.79
N PRO A 158 -2.78 -16.66 -6.43
CA PRO A 158 -3.97 -17.47 -6.60
C PRO A 158 -4.17 -17.91 -8.05
N ASP A 159 -4.76 -19.09 -8.24
CA ASP A 159 -5.08 -19.62 -9.56
C ASP A 159 -6.02 -18.68 -10.34
N LYS A 160 -5.77 -18.49 -11.64
CA LYS A 160 -6.61 -17.71 -12.57
C LYS A 160 -7.99 -18.33 -12.88
N ARG A 161 -8.40 -19.40 -12.18
CA ARG A 161 -9.57 -20.18 -12.57
C ARG A 161 -10.82 -19.30 -12.62
N GLN A 162 -11.50 -19.30 -13.77
CA GLN A 162 -12.81 -18.69 -13.92
C GLN A 162 -13.78 -19.44 -13.00
N ALA A 163 -14.13 -18.83 -11.88
CA ALA A 163 -14.98 -19.43 -10.86
C ALA A 163 -16.47 -19.09 -11.04
N HIS A 164 -16.88 -18.61 -12.23
CA HIS A 164 -18.29 -18.32 -12.48
C HIS A 164 -18.91 -19.39 -13.36
N THR A 165 -20.12 -19.82 -12.99
CA THR A 165 -20.96 -20.67 -13.82
C THR A 165 -21.48 -19.84 -15.00
N GLU A 166 -21.35 -20.37 -16.22
CA GLU A 166 -21.90 -19.71 -17.40
C GLU A 166 -23.42 -19.55 -17.28
N LEU A 167 -23.91 -18.39 -17.69
CA LEU A 167 -25.34 -18.15 -17.83
C LEU A 167 -25.80 -18.79 -19.15
N LEU A 168 -26.60 -19.83 -19.03
CA LEU A 168 -27.15 -20.56 -20.16
C LEU A 168 -28.24 -19.73 -20.85
N ASP A 169 -28.27 -19.77 -22.18
CA ASP A 169 -29.33 -19.15 -22.99
C ASP A 169 -30.61 -20.00 -22.92
N LEU A 170 -31.27 -19.95 -21.77
CA LEU A 170 -32.51 -20.67 -21.50
C LEU A 170 -33.71 -19.81 -21.90
N HIS A 171 -34.77 -20.49 -22.34
CA HIS A 171 -36.06 -19.84 -22.53
C HIS A 171 -36.56 -19.27 -21.19
N PRO A 172 -37.00 -18.00 -21.14
CA PRO A 172 -37.49 -17.39 -19.90
C PRO A 172 -38.58 -18.23 -19.24
N LEU A 173 -38.39 -18.56 -17.97
CA LEU A 173 -39.33 -19.39 -17.25
C LEU A 173 -40.57 -18.57 -16.87
N PRO A 174 -41.80 -18.98 -17.23
CA PRO A 174 -42.99 -18.24 -16.84
C PRO A 174 -43.28 -18.40 -15.34
N ARG A 175 -43.95 -17.43 -14.73
CA ARG A 175 -44.37 -17.53 -13.31
C ARG A 175 -45.24 -18.75 -13.02
N THR A 176 -45.97 -19.23 -14.04
CA THR A 176 -46.81 -20.44 -13.96
C THR A 176 -46.01 -21.72 -13.70
N ALA A 177 -44.68 -21.70 -13.87
CA ALA A 177 -43.82 -22.81 -13.49
C ALA A 177 -43.83 -23.12 -11.98
N LEU A 178 -44.32 -22.18 -11.15
CA LEU A 178 -44.53 -22.41 -9.71
C LEU A 178 -45.58 -23.48 -9.44
N ASN A 179 -46.54 -23.71 -10.36
CA ASN A 179 -47.62 -24.68 -10.22
C ASN A 179 -48.43 -24.53 -8.91
N ASN A 180 -48.57 -23.30 -8.41
CA ASN A 180 -49.35 -22.98 -7.23
C ASN A 180 -49.94 -21.56 -7.36
N PRO A 181 -51.27 -21.42 -7.49
CA PRO A 181 -51.92 -20.12 -7.67
C PRO A 181 -51.62 -19.08 -6.58
N GLU A 182 -51.43 -19.52 -5.33
CA GLU A 182 -51.10 -18.61 -4.23
C GLU A 182 -49.68 -18.05 -4.36
N PHE A 183 -48.72 -18.86 -4.81
CA PHE A 183 -47.34 -18.42 -5.03
C PHE A 183 -47.22 -17.57 -6.29
N GLU A 184 -47.95 -17.91 -7.34
CA GLU A 184 -48.01 -17.12 -8.57
C GLU A 184 -48.53 -15.70 -8.31
N ALA A 185 -49.51 -15.55 -7.41
CA ALA A 185 -50.08 -14.27 -7.03
C ALA A 185 -49.10 -13.34 -6.28
N LEU A 186 -48.00 -13.87 -5.73
CA LEU A 186 -46.97 -13.07 -5.06
C LEU A 186 -46.12 -12.25 -6.04
N TYR A 187 -46.12 -12.61 -7.32
CA TYR A 187 -45.21 -12.06 -8.32
C TYR A 187 -45.96 -11.28 -9.40
N ASN A 188 -45.55 -10.03 -9.60
CA ASN A 188 -46.12 -9.11 -10.60
C ASN A 188 -45.48 -9.25 -11.99
N PHE A 189 -44.45 -10.07 -12.14
CA PHE A 189 -43.79 -10.34 -13.43
C PHE A 189 -44.39 -11.57 -14.13
N LEU A 190 -44.27 -11.63 -15.45
CA LEU A 190 -44.74 -12.78 -16.24
C LEU A 190 -43.69 -13.88 -16.35
N TYR A 191 -42.40 -13.50 -16.41
CA TYR A 191 -41.27 -14.41 -16.58
C TYR A 191 -40.18 -14.08 -15.55
N PHE A 192 -39.53 -15.12 -15.07
CA PHE A 192 -38.31 -15.03 -14.29
C PHE A 192 -37.14 -14.54 -15.16
N ASN A 193 -36.19 -13.84 -14.55
CA ASN A 193 -34.97 -13.42 -15.25
C ASN A 193 -34.08 -14.65 -15.57
N PRO A 194 -33.03 -14.52 -16.41
CA PRO A 194 -32.18 -15.65 -16.79
C PRO A 194 -31.52 -16.38 -15.62
N ILE A 195 -31.06 -15.66 -14.58
CA ILE A 195 -30.43 -16.26 -13.39
C ILE A 195 -31.45 -17.07 -12.59
N GLN A 196 -32.64 -16.49 -12.37
CA GLN A 196 -33.75 -17.15 -11.71
C GLN A 196 -34.20 -18.37 -12.51
N THR A 197 -34.31 -18.25 -13.84
CA THR A 197 -34.66 -19.34 -14.75
C THR A 197 -33.67 -20.51 -14.63
N GLN A 198 -32.37 -20.22 -14.64
CA GLN A 198 -31.31 -21.24 -14.54
C GLN A 198 -31.24 -21.90 -13.15
N THR A 199 -31.56 -21.17 -12.08
CA THR A 199 -31.47 -21.66 -10.70
C THR A 199 -32.79 -22.23 -10.17
N PHE A 200 -33.91 -21.98 -10.84
CA PHE A 200 -35.27 -22.32 -10.40
C PHE A 200 -35.40 -23.78 -9.98
N HIS A 201 -34.96 -24.72 -10.82
CA HIS A 201 -35.14 -26.14 -10.55
C HIS A 201 -34.44 -26.56 -9.25
N VAL A 202 -33.18 -26.15 -9.04
CA VAL A 202 -32.43 -26.53 -7.84
C VAL A 202 -33.04 -25.86 -6.61
N CYS A 203 -33.41 -24.59 -6.69
CA CYS A 203 -33.97 -23.85 -5.57
C CYS A 203 -35.41 -24.26 -5.21
N TYR A 204 -36.22 -24.68 -6.19
CA TYR A 204 -37.67 -24.92 -6.00
C TYR A 204 -38.04 -26.41 -5.92
N HIS A 205 -37.30 -27.30 -6.60
CA HIS A 205 -37.62 -28.72 -6.66
C HIS A 205 -36.65 -29.62 -5.88
N THR A 206 -35.60 -29.07 -5.28
CA THR A 206 -34.63 -29.84 -4.49
C THR A 206 -34.42 -29.23 -3.13
N ASN A 207 -33.86 -30.01 -2.20
CA ASN A 207 -33.48 -29.56 -0.85
C ASN A 207 -31.95 -29.43 -0.71
N TYR A 208 -31.24 -29.17 -1.82
CA TYR A 208 -29.80 -29.01 -1.78
C TYR A 208 -29.38 -27.66 -1.23
N ASN A 209 -28.21 -27.61 -0.60
CA ASN A 209 -27.58 -26.35 -0.24
C ASN A 209 -27.13 -25.62 -1.52
N VAL A 210 -27.55 -24.37 -1.69
CA VAL A 210 -27.24 -23.55 -2.86
C VAL A 210 -26.41 -22.34 -2.45
N LEU A 211 -25.28 -22.12 -3.13
CA LEU A 211 -24.57 -20.85 -3.12
C LEU A 211 -24.88 -20.11 -4.43
N LEU A 212 -25.63 -19.00 -4.33
CA LEU A 212 -25.98 -18.17 -5.47
C LEU A 212 -25.24 -16.83 -5.37
N GLY A 213 -24.26 -16.62 -6.25
CA GLY A 213 -23.58 -15.34 -6.43
C GLY A 213 -24.06 -14.67 -7.71
N ALA A 214 -24.73 -13.52 -7.60
CA ALA A 214 -25.17 -12.71 -8.72
C ALA A 214 -24.84 -11.22 -8.44
N PRO A 215 -24.59 -10.40 -9.48
CA PRO A 215 -24.46 -8.95 -9.31
C PRO A 215 -25.72 -8.36 -8.67
N THR A 216 -25.55 -7.28 -7.92
CA THR A 216 -26.68 -6.56 -7.33
C THR A 216 -27.57 -5.97 -8.42
N GLY A 217 -28.84 -6.39 -8.48
CA GLY A 217 -29.83 -5.93 -9.46
C GLY A 217 -30.73 -7.05 -9.96
#